data_AF-A0A1G8F938-F1
#
_entry.id   AF-A0A1G8F938-F1
#
_cell.length_a   1.000
_cell.length_b   1.000
_cell.length_c   1.000
_cell.angle_alpha   90.00
_cell.angle_beta   90.00
_cell.angle_gamma   90.00
#
_symmetry.space_group_name_H-M   'P 1'
#
loop_
_entity.id
_entity.type
_entity.pdbx_description
1 polymer ?
#
loop_
_entity_poly.entity_id
_entity_poly.type
_entity_poly.pdbx_seq_one_letter_code
_entity_poly.pdbx_strand_id
1 'polypeptide(L)' 'MAQKKDNQETTIEQSFEALEEIISKMESSDISLDDSFALYKAGMEELQHANAKIEQTKKAVMAISKDGGLEVFEEED' A
#
# COMPACT_ATOMS: atom_id res chain seq x y z
N MET A 1 -3.39 -28.02 18.00
CA MET A 1 -3.01 -27.61 16.63
C MET A 1 -2.63 -26.14 16.71
N ALA A 2 -1.34 -25.82 16.63
CA ALA A 2 -0.85 -24.46 16.81
C ALA A 2 -1.23 -23.62 15.58
N GLN A 3 -2.03 -22.57 15.79
CA GLN A 3 -2.28 -21.54 14.80
C GLN A 3 -0.94 -20.81 14.54
N LYS A 4 -0.34 -21.07 13.37
CA LYS A 4 0.64 -20.15 12.80
C LYS A 4 -0.12 -18.83 12.57
N LYS A 5 0.15 -17.82 13.39
CA LYS A 5 -0.02 -16.44 12.98
C LYS A 5 0.96 -16.23 11.84
N ASP A 6 0.50 -16.46 10.62
CA ASP A 6 1.15 -15.93 9.44
C ASP A 6 1.19 -14.42 9.64
N ASN A 7 2.39 -13.90 9.83
CA ASN A 7 2.68 -12.47 9.82
C ASN A 7 2.55 -12.02 8.36
N GLN A 8 1.32 -12.06 7.82
CA GLN A 8 1.04 -11.57 6.48
C GLN A 8 1.19 -10.05 6.54
N GLU A 9 2.37 -9.57 6.18
CA GLU A 9 2.51 -8.19 5.75
C GLU A 9 1.48 -7.94 4.65
N THR A 10 0.67 -6.88 4.80
CA THR A 10 -0.32 -6.47 3.81
C THR A 10 0.35 -6.31 2.46
N THR A 11 -0.19 -6.95 1.41
CA THR A 11 0.33 -6.79 0.05
C THR A 11 -0.05 -5.44 -0.54
N ILE A 12 0.59 -5.05 -1.65
CA ILE A 12 0.27 -3.79 -2.34
C ILE A 12 -1.19 -3.80 -2.79
N GLU A 13 -1.67 -4.92 -3.33
CA GLU A 13 -3.05 -5.10 -3.79
C GLU A 13 -4.04 -4.94 -2.63
N GLN A 14 -3.74 -5.56 -1.47
CA GLN A 14 -4.57 -5.43 -0.28
C GLN A 14 -4.61 -4.00 0.25
N SER A 15 -3.49 -3.27 0.15
CA SER A 15 -3.46 -1.83 0.48
C SER A 15 -4.34 -1.01 -0.45
N PHE A 16 -4.37 -1.31 -1.76
CA PHE A 16 -5.27 -0.64 -2.70
C PHE A 16 -6.75 -0.98 -2.45
N GLU A 17 -7.08 -2.25 -2.15
CA GLU A 17 -8.45 -2.63 -1.75
C GLU A 17 -8.91 -1.88 -0.50
N ALA A 18 -8.04 -1.75 0.50
CA ALA A 18 -8.34 -1.00 1.72
C ALA A 18 -8.54 0.50 1.44
N LEU A 19 -7.74 1.10 0.55
CA LEU A 19 -7.91 2.49 0.11
C LEU A 19 -9.24 2.71 -0.61
N GLU A 20 -9.64 1.79 -1.50
CA GLU A 20 -10.95 1.84 -2.17
C GLU A 20 -12.11 1.75 -1.17
N GLU A 21 -12.00 0.89 -0.17
CA GLU A 21 -13.01 0.78 0.89
C GLU A 21 -13.10 2.07 1.72
N ILE A 22 -11.96 2.68 2.05
CA ILE A 22 -11.91 3.97 2.76
C ILE A 22 -12.58 5.07 1.94
N ILE A 23 -12.26 5.17 0.64
CA ILE A 23 -12.87 6.16 -0.26
C ILE A 23 -14.38 5.93 -0.35
N SER A 24 -14.82 4.69 -0.54
CA SER A 24 -16.25 4.36 -0.61
C SER A 24 -17.01 4.76 0.66
N LYS A 25 -16.40 4.57 1.84
CA LYS A 25 -16.98 5.02 3.12
C LYS A 25 -17.00 6.55 3.23
N MET A 26 -15.95 7.22 2.76
CA MET A 26 -15.88 8.70 2.76
C MET A 26 -16.90 9.35 1.81
N GLU A 27 -17.27 8.67 0.74
CA GLU A 27 -18.31 9.13 -0.21
C GLU A 27 -19.74 8.90 0.30
N SER A 28 -19.91 8.17 1.39
CA SER A 28 -21.22 7.93 1.99
C SER A 28 -21.88 9.24 2.44
N SER A 29 -23.15 9.43 2.10
CA SER A 29 -23.93 10.62 2.48
C SER A 29 -24.20 10.72 3.99
N ASP A 30 -24.03 9.61 4.72
CA ASP A 30 -24.31 9.49 6.16
C ASP A 30 -23.05 9.65 7.02
N ILE A 31 -21.89 9.94 6.42
CA ILE A 31 -20.64 10.07 7.16
C ILE A 31 -20.62 11.33 8.03
N SER A 32 -20.18 11.20 9.28
CA SER A 32 -19.95 12.34 10.15
C SER A 32 -18.61 13.03 9.83
N LEU A 33 -18.47 14.30 10.22
CA LEU A 33 -17.22 15.03 10.03
C LEU A 33 -16.05 14.35 10.79
N ASP A 34 -16.28 13.89 12.02
CA ASP A 34 -15.26 13.22 12.82
C ASP A 34 -14.83 11.88 12.19
N ASP A 35 -15.78 11.10 11.67
CA ASP A 35 -15.49 9.85 10.96
C ASP A 35 -14.74 10.13 9.65
N SER A 36 -15.07 11.22 8.95
CA SER A 36 -14.36 11.62 7.73
C SER A 36 -12.89 11.96 8.00
N PHE A 37 -12.58 12.60 9.14
CA PHE A 37 -11.20 12.85 9.55
C PHE A 37 -10.47 11.56 9.93
N ALA A 38 -11.14 10.64 10.63
CA ALA A 38 -10.57 9.35 10.98
C ALA A 38 -10.23 8.51 9.73
N LEU A 39 -11.16 8.43 8.78
CA LEU A 39 -10.96 7.74 7.51
C LEU A 39 -9.89 8.40 6.64
N TYR A 40 -9.86 9.73 6.57
CA TYR A 40 -8.81 10.44 5.85
C TYR A 40 -7.43 10.10 6.41
N LYS A 41 -7.27 10.14 7.73
CA LYS A 41 -6.01 9.77 8.39
C LYS A 41 -5.63 8.32 8.09
N ALA A 42 -6.58 7.40 8.22
CA ALA A 42 -6.36 5.99 7.92
C ALA A 42 -5.94 5.77 6.45
N GLY A 43 -6.59 6.46 5.50
CA GLY A 43 -6.24 6.41 4.09
C GLY A 43 -4.85 6.97 3.81
N MET A 44 -4.43 8.00 4.54
CA MET A 44 -3.08 8.55 4.41
C MET A 44 -2.00 7.61 4.95
N GLU A 45 -2.26 6.94 6.06
CA GLU A 45 -1.36 5.92 6.60
C GLU A 45 -1.25 4.72 5.65
N GLU A 46 -2.37 4.24 5.09
CA GLU A 46 -2.39 3.14 4.14
C GLU A 46 -1.67 3.50 2.82
N LEU A 47 -1.86 4.72 2.32
CA LEU A 47 -1.15 5.20 1.14
C LEU A 47 0.36 5.27 1.37
N GLN A 48 0.80 5.72 2.55
CA GLN A 48 2.22 5.71 2.90
C GLN A 48 2.78 4.28 2.96
N HIS A 49 2.02 3.34 3.49
CA HIS A 49 2.40 1.93 3.54
C HIS A 49 2.55 1.33 2.13
N ALA A 50 1.55 1.55 1.25
CA ALA A 50 1.60 1.10 -0.13
C ALA A 50 2.84 1.66 -0.88
N ASN A 51 3.10 2.96 -0.74
CA ASN A 51 4.27 3.61 -1.34
C ASN A 51 5.59 3.00 -0.84
N ALA A 52 5.71 2.75 0.46
CA ALA A 52 6.90 2.12 1.03
C ALA A 52 7.13 0.71 0.47
N LYS A 53 6.05 -0.07 0.26
CA LYS A 53 6.13 -1.42 -0.29
C LYS A 53 6.49 -1.41 -1.79
N ILE A 54 5.97 -0.45 -2.55
CA ILE A 54 6.37 -0.23 -3.95
C ILE A 54 7.86 0.09 -4.03
N GLU A 55 8.36 1.01 -3.20
CA GLU A 55 9.77 1.39 -3.19
C GLU A 55 10.68 0.21 -2.78
N GLN A 56 10.26 -0.60 -1.80
CA GLN A 56 10.98 -1.83 -1.44
C GLN A 56 11.07 -2.80 -2.63
N THR A 57 9.96 -2.96 -3.36
CA THR A 57 9.88 -3.84 -4.54
C THR A 57 10.78 -3.32 -5.65
N LYS A 58 10.74 -2.01 -5.94
CA LYS A 58 11.62 -1.34 -6.91
C LYS A 58 13.09 -1.60 -6.60
N LYS A 59 13.52 -1.44 -5.34
CA LYS A 59 14.89 -1.74 -4.91
C LYS A 59 15.27 -3.20 -5.09
N ALA A 60 14.37 -4.13 -4.77
CA ALA A 60 14.62 -5.56 -4.95
C ALA A 60 14.80 -5.92 -6.42
N VAL A 61 13.95 -5.39 -7.31
CA VAL A 61 14.08 -5.55 -8.77
C VAL A 61 15.43 -4.99 -9.26
N MET A 62 15.79 -3.77 -8.85
CA MET A 62 17.08 -3.15 -9.22
C MET A 62 18.30 -3.94 -8.71
N ALA A 63 18.21 -4.56 -7.52
CA ALA A 63 19.28 -5.39 -6.97
C ALA A 63 19.46 -6.68 -7.79
N ILE A 64 18.37 -7.29 -8.24
CA ILE A 64 18.41 -8.47 -9.13
C ILE A 64 19.06 -8.09 -10.47
N SER A 65 18.75 -6.91 -11.02
CA SER A 65 19.39 -6.41 -12.24
C SER A 65 20.93 -6.26 -12.11
N LYS A 66 21.45 -5.95 -10.91
CA LYS A 66 22.89 -5.81 -10.65
C LYS A 66 23.67 -7.13 -10.61
N ASP A 67 23.04 -8.24 -10.25
CA ASP A 67 23.69 -9.55 -10.12
C ASP A 67 23.63 -10.41 -11.40
N GLY A 68 23.10 -9.91 -12.54
CA GLY A 68 23.22 -10.63 -13.82
C GLY A 68 22.26 -10.33 -15.00
N GLY A 69 21.52 -9.21 -15.01
CA GLY A 69 20.64 -8.75 -16.13
C GLY A 69 19.16 -8.72 -15.73
N LEU A 70 18.29 -7.78 -16.13
CA LEU A 70 18.27 -6.77 -17.22
C LEU A 70 17.75 -5.41 -16.67
N GLU A 71 17.90 -4.38 -17.52
CA GLU A 71 17.82 -2.91 -17.38
C GLU A 71 16.89 -2.20 -16.39
N VAL A 72 17.31 -0.94 -16.19
CA VAL A 72 16.91 0.10 -15.24
C VAL A 72 15.48 0.58 -15.49
N PHE A 73 14.68 0.65 -14.43
CA PHE A 73 13.46 1.48 -14.44
C PHE A 73 13.91 2.95 -14.42
N GLU A 74 14.02 3.57 -15.60
CA GLU A 74 14.15 5.02 -15.74
C GLU A 74 12.78 5.66 -15.50
N GLU A 75 12.62 6.32 -14.34
CA GLU A 75 11.60 7.36 -14.20
C GLU A 75 12.16 8.59 -14.93
N GLU A 76 11.68 8.85 -16.15
CA GLU A 76 11.88 10.14 -16.80
C GLU A 76 11.07 11.20 -16.04
N ASP A 77 11.74 12.24 -15.54
CA ASP A 77 11.15 13.44 -14.91
C ASP A 77 10.19 14.20 -15.86
#